data_AF-A0A1I5EC92-F1
#
_entry.id   AF-A0A1I5EC92-F1
#
_cell.length_a   1.000
_cell.length_b   1.000
_cell.length_c   1.000
_cell.angle_alpha   90.00
_cell.angle_beta   90.00
_cell.angle_gamma   90.00
#
_symmetry.space_group_name_H-M   'P 1'
#
loop_
_entity.id
_entity.type
_entity.pdbx_description
1 polymer ?
#
loop_
_entity_poly.entity_id
_entity_poly.type
_entity_poly.pdbx_seq_one_letter_code
_entity_poly.pdbx_strand_id
1 'polypeptide(L)'
;MKRLLSILILLNFTLGFSQSIKLIEKPTFKGAVFPETYKILYTQNPPEERRFTPTIAEIEKLETQLRKDIREINKNKPNHGKDYGPVIHRNLSKYVRQYIGFIDEDGQKVIHVNFLWNHYSLLDSIRGWTKPDDRWKTEWQMTFDGGSRFWNIKYLVDENKFIDFRVNGVA
;
A
#
# COMPACT_ATOMS: atom_id res chain seq x y z
N MET A 1 -9.42 -59.36 -30.78
CA MET A 1 -8.95 -58.24 -31.62
C MET A 1 -10.09 -57.23 -31.69
N LYS A 2 -10.02 -55.92 -31.42
CA LYS A 2 -8.96 -54.98 -31.00
C LYS A 2 -9.70 -53.85 -30.26
N ARG A 3 -9.24 -53.57 -29.03
CA ARG A 3 -9.09 -52.28 -28.34
C ARG A 3 -10.25 -51.26 -28.41
N LEU A 4 -11.01 -51.17 -27.31
CA LEU A 4 -11.73 -49.95 -26.91
C LEU A 4 -10.69 -48.90 -26.50
N LEU A 5 -10.68 -47.76 -27.18
CA LEU A 5 -9.79 -46.64 -26.93
C LEU A 5 -10.42 -45.75 -25.85
N SER A 6 -10.00 -45.91 -24.59
CA SER A 6 -10.40 -45.00 -23.52
C SER A 6 -9.56 -43.72 -23.60
N ILE A 7 -10.15 -42.64 -24.08
CA ILE A 7 -9.51 -41.31 -24.08
C ILE A 7 -9.63 -40.75 -22.65
N LEU A 8 -8.51 -40.76 -21.93
CA LEU A 8 -8.39 -40.15 -20.61
C LEU A 8 -8.13 -38.64 -20.79
N ILE A 9 -9.17 -37.82 -20.65
CA ILE A 9 -9.04 -36.36 -20.66
C ILE A 9 -8.53 -35.93 -19.28
N LEU A 10 -7.23 -35.68 -19.17
CA LEU A 10 -6.64 -35.01 -18.01
C LEU A 10 -6.98 -33.51 -18.09
N LEU A 11 -8.04 -33.11 -17.39
CA LEU A 11 -8.35 -31.72 -17.09
C LEU A 11 -7.26 -31.17 -16.16
N ASN A 12 -6.24 -30.56 -16.74
CA ASN A 12 -5.32 -29.70 -16.01
C ASN A 12 -6.09 -28.45 -15.57
N PHE A 13 -6.65 -28.48 -14.36
CA PHE A 13 -7.09 -27.26 -13.69
C PHE A 13 -5.85 -26.46 -13.31
N THR A 14 -5.36 -25.63 -14.23
CA THR A 14 -4.50 -24.51 -13.84
C THR A 14 -5.37 -23.56 -13.03
N LEU A 15 -5.23 -23.59 -11.71
CA LEU A 15 -5.69 -22.51 -10.85
C LEU A 15 -4.92 -21.25 -11.25
N GLY A 16 -5.43 -20.52 -12.24
CA GLY A 16 -4.99 -19.17 -12.51
C GLY A 16 -5.39 -18.32 -11.31
N PHE A 17 -4.47 -18.11 -10.36
CA PHE A 17 -4.66 -17.11 -9.32
C PHE A 17 -4.92 -15.77 -10.03
N SER A 18 -6.12 -15.26 -9.86
CA SER A 18 -6.55 -14.00 -10.45
C SER A 18 -5.61 -12.87 -10.02
N GLN A 19 -5.04 -12.20 -11.02
CA GLN A 19 -4.01 -11.15 -10.98
C GLN A 19 -4.55 -9.80 -10.48
N SER A 20 -5.56 -9.82 -9.62
CA SER A 20 -6.34 -8.63 -9.27
C SER A 20 -5.85 -7.99 -7.99
N ILE A 21 -5.72 -6.65 -8.04
CA ILE A 21 -5.46 -5.83 -6.85
C ILE A 21 -6.59 -6.08 -5.86
N LYS A 22 -6.23 -6.48 -4.64
CA LYS A 22 -7.21 -6.80 -3.60
C LYS A 22 -7.55 -5.55 -2.79
N LEU A 23 -8.82 -5.16 -2.82
CA LEU A 23 -9.31 -4.05 -2.00
C LEU A 23 -9.65 -4.52 -0.59
N ILE A 24 -9.31 -3.70 0.40
CA ILE A 24 -9.65 -3.87 1.80
C ILE A 24 -10.55 -2.71 2.21
N GLU A 25 -11.73 -3.04 2.73
CA GLU A 25 -12.64 -2.06 3.32
C GLU A 25 -12.92 -2.45 4.77
N LYS A 26 -12.31 -1.75 5.71
CA LYS A 26 -12.54 -1.90 7.14
C LYS A 26 -12.93 -0.56 7.76
N PRO A 27 -13.63 -0.54 8.90
CA PRO A 27 -13.99 0.71 9.58
C PRO A 27 -12.76 1.57 9.94
N THR A 28 -11.63 0.92 10.21
CA THR A 28 -10.40 1.58 10.68
C THR A 28 -9.45 1.98 9.56
N PHE A 29 -9.54 1.35 8.38
CA PHE A 29 -8.77 1.71 7.19
C PHE A 29 -9.35 1.14 5.91
N LYS A 30 -9.05 1.79 4.79
CA LYS A 30 -9.25 1.28 3.45
C LYS A 30 -7.91 1.16 2.73
N GLY A 31 -7.76 0.19 1.86
CA GLY A 31 -6.53 0.08 1.07
C GLY A 31 -6.60 -0.91 -0.08
N ALA A 32 -5.54 -0.90 -0.88
CA ALA A 32 -5.36 -1.76 -2.05
C ALA A 32 -4.05 -2.54 -1.90
N VAL A 33 -4.11 -3.86 -2.06
CA VAL A 33 -2.96 -4.77 -2.00
C VAL A 33 -2.56 -5.13 -3.42
N PHE A 34 -1.36 -4.70 -3.79
CA PHE A 34 -0.83 -4.91 -5.13
C PHE A 34 -0.13 -6.27 -5.18
N PRO A 35 -0.53 -7.17 -6.11
CA PRO A 35 0.07 -8.50 -6.20
C PRO A 35 1.53 -8.41 -6.62
N GLU A 36 2.27 -9.50 -6.40
CA GLU A 36 3.69 -9.60 -6.80
C GLU A 36 3.91 -9.37 -8.29
N THR A 37 2.97 -9.82 -9.12
CA THR A 37 2.95 -9.65 -10.58
C THR A 37 2.60 -8.22 -11.03
N TYR A 38 2.25 -7.32 -10.11
CA TYR A 38 1.94 -5.93 -10.47
C TYR A 38 3.22 -5.18 -10.85
N LYS A 39 3.24 -4.69 -12.09
CA LYS A 39 4.31 -3.87 -12.64
C LYS A 39 4.11 -2.41 -12.27
N ILE A 40 5.11 -1.84 -11.59
CA ILE A 40 5.11 -0.41 -11.26
C ILE A 40 5.62 0.35 -12.48
N LEU A 41 4.77 1.16 -13.10
CA LEU A 41 5.02 1.73 -14.44
C LEU A 41 6.29 2.60 -14.55
N TYR A 42 6.76 3.20 -13.44
CA TYR A 42 7.85 4.17 -13.46
C TYR A 42 9.04 3.79 -12.55
N THR A 43 9.06 2.56 -12.01
CA THR A 43 10.22 2.05 -11.27
C THR A 43 10.29 0.53 -11.36
N GLN A 44 11.51 0.02 -11.56
CA GLN A 44 11.82 -1.42 -11.44
C GLN A 44 12.44 -1.74 -10.08
N ASN A 45 12.41 -0.80 -9.12
CA ASN A 45 12.92 -1.00 -7.79
C ASN A 45 11.76 -1.10 -6.78
N PRO A 46 11.62 -2.22 -6.05
CA PRO A 46 12.39 -3.46 -6.19
C PRO A 46 11.94 -4.26 -7.43
N PRO A 47 12.84 -5.09 -8.00
CA PRO A 47 12.57 -5.80 -9.25
C PRO A 47 11.47 -6.86 -9.04
N GLU A 48 10.78 -7.23 -10.12
CA GLU A 48 9.58 -8.08 -10.08
C GLU A 48 9.85 -9.42 -9.40
N GLU A 49 11.03 -10.01 -9.62
CA GLU A 49 11.47 -11.26 -9.01
C GLU A 49 11.67 -11.20 -7.48
N ARG A 50 11.79 -9.98 -6.92
CA ARG A 50 11.85 -9.76 -5.48
C ARG A 50 10.50 -9.36 -4.91
N ARG A 51 9.43 -9.32 -5.69
CA ARG A 51 8.10 -8.97 -5.20
C ARG A 51 7.44 -10.17 -4.51
N PHE A 52 6.58 -9.88 -3.55
CA PHE A 52 5.62 -10.84 -3.01
C PHE A 52 4.28 -10.14 -2.80
N THR A 53 3.20 -10.91 -2.71
CA THR A 53 1.87 -10.37 -2.37
C THR A 53 1.67 -10.39 -0.86
N PRO A 54 1.57 -9.23 -0.16
CA PRO A 54 1.29 -9.23 1.28
C PRO A 54 -0.03 -9.92 1.60
N THR A 55 -0.01 -10.78 2.60
CA THR A 55 -1.22 -11.44 3.09
C THR A 55 -2.06 -10.47 3.91
N ILE A 56 -3.36 -10.76 4.02
CA ILE A 56 -4.26 -9.96 4.87
C ILE A 56 -3.83 -10.00 6.33
N ALA A 57 -3.36 -11.15 6.83
CA ALA A 57 -2.88 -11.29 8.20
C ALA A 57 -1.66 -10.39 8.48
N GLU A 58 -0.70 -10.32 7.54
CA GLU A 58 0.45 -9.41 7.66
C GLU A 58 0.02 -7.94 7.66
N ILE A 59 -0.93 -7.56 6.79
CA ILE A 59 -1.47 -6.20 6.74
C ILE A 59 -2.21 -5.85 8.05
N GLU A 60 -2.99 -6.78 8.60
CA GLU A 60 -3.71 -6.55 9.86
C GLU A 60 -2.76 -6.41 11.05
N LYS A 61 -1.69 -7.22 11.09
CA LYS A 61 -0.62 -7.10 12.08
C LYS A 61 0.08 -5.75 11.98
N LEU A 62 0.48 -5.36 10.77
CA LEU A 62 1.08 -4.05 10.46
C LEU A 62 0.16 -2.91 10.91
N GLU A 63 -1.10 -2.89 10.50
CA GLU A 63 -2.06 -1.83 10.84
C GLU A 63 -2.33 -1.75 12.35
N THR A 64 -2.32 -2.88 13.05
CA THR A 64 -2.46 -2.92 14.51
C THR A 64 -1.25 -2.30 15.20
N GLN A 65 -0.04 -2.62 14.76
CA GLN A 65 1.19 -2.06 15.31
C GLN A 65 1.32 -0.57 14.97
N LEU A 66 1.02 -0.18 13.73
CA LEU A 66 1.08 1.21 13.27
C LEU A 66 0.24 2.14 14.14
N ARG A 67 -0.98 1.73 14.53
CA ARG A 67 -1.85 2.53 15.40
C ARG A 67 -1.22 2.84 16.75
N LYS A 68 -0.40 1.94 17.28
CA LYS A 68 0.31 2.12 18.56
C LYS A 68 1.51 3.05 18.37
N ASP A 69 2.26 2.88 17.28
CA ASP A 69 3.58 3.48 17.14
C ASP A 69 3.58 4.80 16.38
N ILE A 70 2.57 5.07 15.54
CA ILE A 70 2.59 6.21 14.61
C ILE A 70 2.76 7.55 15.31
N ARG A 71 2.25 7.70 16.54
CA ARG A 71 2.42 8.93 17.31
C ARG A 71 3.90 9.22 17.58
N GLU A 72 4.66 8.19 17.93
CA GLU A 72 6.09 8.30 18.24
C GLU A 72 6.92 8.40 16.96
N ILE A 73 6.62 7.57 15.95
CA ILE A 73 7.27 7.62 14.62
C ILE A 73 7.16 9.03 14.03
N ASN A 74 5.99 9.66 14.16
CA ASN A 74 5.70 10.99 13.64
C ASN A 74 5.91 12.11 14.68
N LYS A 75 6.66 11.90 15.76
CA LYS A 75 6.78 12.91 16.85
C LYS A 75 7.34 14.26 16.39
N ASN A 76 8.23 14.24 15.40
CA ASN A 76 8.88 15.43 14.84
C ASN A 76 7.99 16.19 13.84
N LYS A 77 6.81 15.65 13.49
CA LYS A 77 5.78 16.29 12.64
C LYS A 77 6.32 16.94 11.34
N PRO A 78 7.12 16.23 10.53
CA PRO A 78 7.63 16.80 9.29
C PRO A 78 6.46 17.19 8.37
N ASN A 79 6.44 18.43 7.86
CA ASN A 79 5.48 18.92 6.85
C ASN A 79 4.00 18.82 7.26
N HIS A 80 3.70 19.06 8.54
CA HIS A 80 2.33 19.11 9.09
C HIS A 80 1.91 20.54 9.41
N GLY A 81 0.59 20.81 9.46
CA GLY A 81 0.07 22.04 10.07
C GLY A 81 -0.93 22.77 9.20
N LYS A 82 -1.36 23.95 9.68
CA LYS A 82 -2.43 24.79 9.09
C LYS A 82 -2.23 25.02 7.58
N ASP A 83 -0.97 25.07 7.16
CA ASP A 83 -0.59 25.42 5.80
C ASP A 83 -0.05 24.22 4.99
N TYR A 84 0.21 23.07 5.64
CA TYR A 84 0.95 21.96 5.02
C TYR A 84 0.16 20.65 4.93
N GLY A 85 -0.76 20.40 5.86
CA GLY A 85 -1.59 19.20 5.80
C GLY A 85 -2.07 18.63 7.13
N PRO A 86 -2.83 17.53 7.06
CA PRO A 86 -3.40 16.84 8.22
C PRO A 86 -2.34 16.34 9.20
N VAL A 87 -2.66 16.35 10.49
CA VAL A 87 -1.81 15.71 11.51
C VAL A 87 -1.96 14.18 11.41
N ILE A 88 -0.96 13.48 10.87
CA ILE A 88 -0.99 12.04 10.53
C ILE A 88 -1.57 11.17 11.65
N HIS A 89 -0.94 11.14 12.82
CA HIS A 89 -1.34 10.24 13.93
C HIS A 89 -2.75 10.50 14.46
N ARG A 90 -3.34 11.69 14.22
CA ARG A 90 -4.73 12.00 14.62
C ARG A 90 -5.76 11.64 13.56
N ASN A 91 -5.33 11.42 12.32
CA ASN A 91 -6.19 11.26 11.16
C ASN A 91 -5.89 9.97 10.38
N LEU A 92 -5.22 9.00 10.99
CA LEU A 92 -4.73 7.80 10.31
C LEU A 92 -5.83 7.05 9.53
N SER A 93 -7.07 7.01 10.02
CA SER A 93 -8.21 6.36 9.34
C SER A 93 -8.71 7.09 8.08
N LYS A 94 -8.33 8.36 7.88
CA LYS A 94 -8.77 9.20 6.77
C LYS A 94 -7.90 9.06 5.51
N TYR A 95 -6.78 8.34 5.62
CA TYR A 95 -5.96 7.98 4.47
C TYR A 95 -6.50 6.69 3.83
N VAL A 96 -6.34 6.55 2.53
CA VAL A 96 -6.36 5.24 1.88
C VAL A 96 -4.93 4.73 1.78
N ARG A 97 -4.74 3.41 1.81
CA ARG A 97 -3.41 2.80 1.72
C ARG A 97 -3.21 2.07 0.41
N GLN A 98 -1.96 1.99 -0.01
CA GLN A 98 -1.51 1.03 -1.00
C GLN A 98 -0.40 0.19 -0.39
N TYR A 99 -0.50 -1.13 -0.51
CA TYR A 99 0.47 -2.08 0.03
C TYR A 99 1.18 -2.79 -1.10
N ILE A 100 2.51 -2.81 -1.04
CA ILE A 100 3.35 -3.54 -1.98
C ILE A 100 4.44 -4.29 -1.22
N GLY A 101 4.58 -5.58 -1.50
CA GLY A 101 5.54 -6.45 -0.83
C GLY A 101 6.79 -6.65 -1.68
N PHE A 102 7.96 -6.66 -1.03
CA PHE A 102 9.22 -7.07 -1.64
C PHE A 102 10.23 -7.64 -0.65
N ILE A 103 11.18 -8.40 -1.18
CA ILE A 103 12.37 -8.88 -0.49
C ILE A 103 13.49 -7.89 -0.77
N ASP A 104 14.09 -7.33 0.28
CA ASP A 104 15.21 -6.39 0.11
C ASP A 104 16.54 -7.11 -0.20
N GLU A 105 17.63 -6.36 -0.30
CA GLU A 105 18.95 -6.90 -0.63
C GLU A 105 19.52 -7.82 0.45
N ASP A 106 19.06 -7.65 1.70
CA ASP A 106 19.46 -8.48 2.84
C ASP A 106 18.55 -9.72 3.00
N GLY A 107 17.59 -9.91 2.09
CA GLY A 107 16.63 -11.01 2.15
C GLY A 107 15.46 -10.78 3.10
N GLN A 108 15.29 -9.57 3.63
CA GLN A 108 14.22 -9.25 4.56
C GLN A 108 12.90 -9.05 3.81
N LYS A 109 11.82 -9.54 4.42
CA LYS A 109 10.47 -9.36 3.88
C LYS A 109 9.93 -7.97 4.27
N VAL A 110 9.75 -7.10 3.29
CA VAL A 110 9.34 -5.71 3.47
C VAL A 110 7.97 -5.43 2.86
N ILE A 111 7.09 -4.75 3.60
CA ILE A 111 5.87 -4.16 3.07
C ILE A 111 6.06 -2.65 3.01
N HIS A 112 6.02 -2.08 1.81
CA HIS A 112 5.97 -0.63 1.62
C HIS A 112 4.52 -0.18 1.51
N VAL A 113 4.19 0.84 2.31
CA VAL A 113 2.85 1.38 2.42
C VAL A 113 2.85 2.84 2.01
N ASN A 114 2.07 3.17 0.98
CA ASN A 114 1.71 4.54 0.67
C ASN A 114 0.44 4.91 1.43
N PHE A 115 0.39 6.13 1.96
CA PHE A 115 -0.78 6.74 2.58
C PHE A 115 -1.18 7.98 1.80
N LEU A 116 -2.41 7.96 1.28
CA LEU A 116 -2.96 9.01 0.43
C LEU A 116 -4.17 9.63 1.14
N TRP A 117 -4.15 10.94 1.37
CA TRP A 117 -5.27 11.63 1.99
C TRP A 117 -6.54 11.44 1.16
N ASN A 118 -7.66 11.10 1.80
CA ASN A 118 -8.94 10.87 1.12
C ASN A 118 -10.11 11.58 1.83
N HIS A 119 -9.82 12.61 2.62
CA HIS A 119 -10.81 13.33 3.40
C HIS A 119 -10.70 14.83 3.18
N TYR A 120 -10.98 15.24 1.94
CA TYR A 120 -10.97 16.64 1.53
C TYR A 120 -12.31 17.29 1.91
N SER A 121 -12.23 18.47 2.54
CA SER A 121 -13.38 19.30 2.90
C SER A 121 -13.64 20.39 1.85
N LEU A 122 -14.78 21.07 1.95
CA LEU A 122 -15.06 22.25 1.12
C LEU A 122 -14.00 23.35 1.32
N LEU A 123 -13.49 23.52 2.54
CA LEU A 123 -12.41 24.48 2.82
C LEU A 123 -11.09 24.09 2.14
N ASP A 124 -10.81 22.79 2.01
CA ASP A 124 -9.66 22.32 1.23
C ASP A 124 -9.82 22.73 -0.23
N SER A 125 -11.01 22.55 -0.81
CA SER A 125 -11.31 22.96 -2.19
C SER A 125 -11.18 24.46 -2.41
N ILE A 126 -11.66 25.30 -1.48
CA ILE A 126 -11.47 26.76 -1.54
C ILE A 126 -9.98 27.14 -1.53
N ARG A 127 -9.13 26.35 -0.87
CA ARG A 127 -7.67 26.52 -0.84
C ARG A 127 -6.94 25.89 -2.03
N GLY A 128 -7.68 25.41 -3.05
CA GLY A 128 -7.11 24.81 -4.25
C GLY A 128 -6.79 23.31 -4.13
N TRP A 129 -7.16 22.66 -3.03
CA TRP A 129 -6.96 21.22 -2.85
C TRP A 129 -8.15 20.42 -3.36
N THR A 130 -7.93 19.57 -4.35
CA THR A 130 -8.93 18.64 -4.86
C THR A 130 -8.64 17.22 -4.41
N LYS A 131 -9.71 16.45 -4.20
CA LYS A 131 -9.59 15.02 -3.95
C LYS A 131 -9.06 14.35 -5.23
N PRO A 132 -7.97 13.56 -5.14
CA PRO A 132 -7.53 12.74 -6.27
C PRO A 132 -8.61 11.74 -6.69
N ASP A 133 -8.58 11.34 -7.95
CA ASP A 133 -9.44 10.27 -8.43
C ASP A 133 -9.17 8.92 -7.69
N ASP A 134 -10.01 7.93 -7.97
CA ASP A 134 -9.93 6.63 -7.31
C ASP A 134 -8.85 5.69 -7.90
N ARG A 135 -7.91 6.19 -8.72
CA ARG A 135 -6.82 5.37 -9.31
C ARG A 135 -5.91 4.74 -8.26
N TRP A 136 -5.94 5.20 -7.01
CA TRP A 136 -5.25 4.50 -5.91
C TRP A 136 -5.69 3.02 -5.76
N LYS A 137 -6.86 2.65 -6.28
CA LYS A 137 -7.38 1.27 -6.30
C LYS A 137 -6.76 0.41 -7.41
N THR A 138 -6.19 1.01 -8.44
CA THR A 138 -5.77 0.33 -9.67
C THR A 138 -4.30 0.58 -10.04
N GLU A 139 -3.72 1.66 -9.53
CA GLU A 139 -2.38 2.15 -9.89
C GLU A 139 -1.60 2.57 -8.64
N TRP A 140 -0.36 2.11 -8.52
CA TRP A 140 0.56 2.58 -7.48
C TRP A 140 0.82 4.09 -7.67
N GLN A 141 0.45 4.89 -6.67
CA GLN A 141 0.56 6.34 -6.75
C GLN A 141 1.98 6.78 -6.38
N MET A 142 2.65 7.50 -7.27
CA MET A 142 3.90 8.19 -6.98
C MET A 142 3.63 9.69 -6.93
N THR A 143 3.59 10.21 -5.71
CA THR A 143 3.46 11.65 -5.44
C THR A 143 4.74 12.09 -4.76
N PHE A 144 5.29 13.25 -5.14
CA PHE A 144 6.54 13.77 -4.59
C PHE A 144 6.32 14.93 -3.59
N ASP A 145 5.22 15.66 -3.74
CA ASP A 145 4.85 16.79 -2.89
C ASP A 145 3.49 16.58 -2.19
N GLY A 146 2.98 17.63 -1.54
CA GLY A 146 1.68 17.66 -0.86
C GLY A 146 1.74 17.44 0.65
N GLY A 147 2.94 17.49 1.23
CA GLY A 147 3.18 17.41 2.67
C GLY A 147 2.56 16.14 3.27
N SER A 148 1.97 16.27 4.45
CA SER A 148 1.36 15.14 5.15
C SER A 148 0.11 14.57 4.49
N ARG A 149 -0.38 15.11 3.37
CA ARG A 149 -1.42 14.44 2.59
C ARG A 149 -0.90 13.18 1.88
N PHE A 150 0.42 13.11 1.67
CA PHE A 150 1.09 11.99 1.02
C PHE A 150 2.33 11.61 1.79
N TRP A 151 2.38 10.38 2.28
CA TRP A 151 3.52 9.88 3.03
C TRP A 151 3.62 8.37 2.86
N ASN A 152 4.79 7.83 3.17
CA ASN A 152 5.03 6.40 3.11
C ASN A 152 5.89 5.93 4.28
N ILE A 153 5.82 4.63 4.51
CA ILE A 153 6.62 3.92 5.50
C ILE A 153 6.83 2.50 5.04
N LYS A 154 7.92 1.88 5.48
CA LYS A 154 8.17 0.46 5.27
C LYS A 154 8.01 -0.30 6.57
N TYR A 155 7.63 -1.57 6.46
CA TYR A 155 7.46 -2.48 7.57
C TYR A 155 8.24 -3.76 7.30
N LEU A 156 9.19 -4.07 8.19
CA LEU A 156 9.92 -5.34 8.22
C LEU A 156 9.01 -6.39 8.87
N VAL A 157 8.55 -7.36 8.08
CA VAL A 157 7.50 -8.31 8.47
C VAL A 157 7.94 -9.18 9.64
N ASP A 158 9.16 -9.70 9.58
CA ASP A 158 9.68 -10.64 10.59
C ASP A 158 10.07 -9.93 11.88
N GLU A 159 10.68 -8.74 11.78
CA GLU A 159 11.07 -7.92 12.93
C GLU A 159 9.90 -7.18 13.60
N ASN A 160 8.77 -7.06 12.91
CA ASN A 160 7.63 -6.23 13.32
C ASN A 160 7.99 -4.77 13.56
N LYS A 161 8.79 -4.21 12.65
CA LYS A 161 9.43 -2.91 12.82
C LYS A 161 9.13 -1.99 11.66
N PHE A 162 8.79 -0.74 11.97
CA PHE A 162 8.67 0.32 10.98
C PHE A 162 10.00 1.01 10.71
N ILE A 163 10.31 1.23 9.45
CA ILE A 163 11.52 1.94 8.98
C ILE A 163 11.15 2.89 7.84
N ASP A 164 12.09 3.74 7.45
CA ASP A 164 11.96 4.63 6.28
C ASP A 164 10.67 5.46 6.25
N PHE A 165 10.25 5.99 7.40
CA PHE A 165 9.12 6.94 7.45
C PHE A 165 9.47 8.21 6.69
N ARG A 166 8.69 8.54 5.66
CA ARG A 166 8.89 9.72 4.82
C ARG A 166 7.57 10.44 4.60
N VAL A 167 7.59 11.75 4.83
CA VAL A 167 6.51 12.66 4.44
C VAL A 167 6.98 13.46 3.23
N ASN A 168 6.11 13.60 2.24
CA ASN A 168 6.44 14.31 1.00
C ASN A 168 6.79 15.79 1.24
N GLY A 169 7.44 16.38 0.25
CA GLY A 169 7.75 17.81 0.22
C GLY A 169 6.49 18.67 0.23
N VAL A 170 6.68 19.96 0.52
CA VAL A 170 5.64 20.98 0.34
C VAL A 170 5.95 21.73 -0.94
N ALA A 171 4.95 21.88 -1.81
CA ALA A 171 5.03 22.68 -3.04
C ALA A 171 4.61 24.13 -2.79
#